data_AF-A0A963F7V2-F1
#
_entry.id   AF-A0A963F7V2-F1
#
_cell.length_a   1.000
_cell.length_b   1.000
_cell.length_c   1.000
_cell.angle_alpha   90.00
_cell.angle_beta   90.00
_cell.angle_gamma   90.00
#
_symmetry.space_group_name_H-M   'P 1'
#
loop_
_entity.id
_entity.type
_entity.pdbx_description
1 polymer ?
#
loop_
_entity_poly.entity_id
_entity_poly.type
_entity_poly.pdbx_seq_one_letter_code
_entity_poly.pdbx_strand_id
1 'polypeptide(L)' 'TVNYNHTTGKVIKCDLCGGDPACAKACPTQAITYIDADWTGYDKMRGWAARTDTQSATQV' A
#
# COMPACT_ATOMS: atom_id res chain seq x y z
N THR A 1 -8.59 2.83 -1.72
CA THR A 1 -9.39 4.07 -1.61
C THR A 1 -9.93 4.22 -0.20
N VAL A 2 -10.12 5.46 0.23
CA VAL A 2 -10.73 5.83 1.52
C VAL A 2 -12.13 6.36 1.21
N ASN A 3 -13.17 5.80 1.86
CA ASN A 3 -14.57 6.13 1.63
C ASN A 3 -15.24 6.53 2.95
N TYR A 4 -16.34 7.29 2.89
CA TYR A 4 -17.13 7.64 4.08
C TYR A 4 -18.41 6.80 4.15
N ASN A 5 -18.71 6.24 5.32
CA ASN A 5 -19.96 5.53 5.56
C ASN A 5 -20.95 6.47 6.26
N HIS A 6 -22.02 6.82 5.53
CA HIS A 6 -23.04 7.76 5.98
C HIS A 6 -23.85 7.23 7.17
N THR A 7 -24.05 5.91 7.28
CA THR A 7 -24.85 5.29 8.35
C THR A 7 -24.10 5.29 9.68
N THR A 8 -22.80 4.99 9.66
CA THR A 8 -21.97 4.95 10.88
C THR A 8 -21.29 6.26 11.20
N GLY A 9 -21.29 7.21 10.26
CA GLY A 9 -20.59 8.48 10.36
C GLY A 9 -19.07 8.34 10.38
N LYS A 10 -18.53 7.22 9.88
CA LYS A 10 -17.10 6.88 9.97
C LYS A 10 -16.47 6.72 8.60
N VAL A 11 -15.18 7.05 8.54
CA VAL A 11 -14.34 6.76 7.37
C VAL A 11 -13.97 5.28 7.37
N ILE A 12 -14.05 4.65 6.19
CA ILE A 12 -13.72 3.25 5.95
C ILE A 12 -12.65 3.17 4.86
N LYS A 13 -11.66 2.31 5.08
CA LYS A 13 -10.66 1.93 4.09
C LYS A 13 -10.46 0.42 4.11
N CYS A 14 -9.76 -0.10 3.10
CA CYS A 14 -9.27 -1.47 3.11
C CYS A 14 -8.46 -1.74 4.39
N ASP A 15 -8.83 -2.81 5.10
CA ASP A 15 -8.22 -3.30 6.34
C ASP A 15 -7.39 -4.56 6.11
N LEU A 16 -7.12 -4.89 4.85
CA LEU A 16 -6.42 -6.10 4.42
C LEU A 16 -7.16 -7.39 4.80
N CYS A 17 -8.47 -7.34 5.07
CA CYS A 17 -9.26 -8.50 5.49
C CYS A 17 -8.62 -9.25 6.69
N GLY A 18 -8.03 -8.50 7.63
CA GLY A 18 -7.35 -9.09 8.79
C GLY A 18 -6.03 -9.81 8.48
N GLY A 19 -5.41 -9.52 7.33
CA GLY A 19 -4.15 -10.15 6.89
C GLY A 19 -4.33 -11.26 5.87
N ASP A 20 -5.57 -11.56 5.46
CA ASP A 20 -5.89 -12.59 4.48
C ASP A 20 -6.72 -12.00 3.31
N PRO A 21 -6.08 -11.40 2.30
CA PRO A 21 -6.78 -10.57 1.32
C PRO A 21 -7.71 -11.39 0.41
N ALA A 22 -9.02 -11.23 0.60
CA ALA A 22 -10.03 -11.89 -0.21
C ALA A 22 -9.92 -11.52 -1.71
N CYS A 23 -9.51 -10.28 -2.02
CA CYS A 23 -9.33 -9.82 -3.38
C CYS A 23 -8.17 -10.53 -4.12
N ALA A 24 -7.08 -10.87 -3.43
CA ALA A 24 -5.98 -11.62 -4.01
C ALA A 24 -6.41 -13.07 -4.32
N LYS A 25 -7.16 -13.70 -3.41
CA LYS A 25 -7.71 -15.06 -3.60
C LYS A 25 -8.70 -15.15 -4.74
N ALA A 26 -9.56 -14.14 -4.87
CA ALA A 26 -10.61 -14.13 -5.88
C ALA A 26 -10.09 -13.80 -7.29
N CYS A 27 -8.86 -13.30 -7.44
CA CYS A 27 -8.34 -12.84 -8.72
C CYS A 27 -7.94 -14.02 -9.64
N PRO A 28 -8.66 -14.30 -10.74
CA PRO A 28 -8.40 -15.47 -11.57
C PRO A 28 -7.14 -15.33 -12.43
N THR A 29 -6.75 -14.09 -12.74
CA THR A 29 -5.60 -13.78 -13.59
C THR A 29 -4.30 -13.61 -12.81
N GLN A 30 -4.36 -13.66 -11.47
CA GLN A 30 -3.22 -13.38 -10.59
C GLN A 30 -2.60 -11.99 -10.78
N ALA A 31 -3.39 -11.01 -11.23
CA ALA A 31 -2.94 -9.62 -11.34
C ALA A 31 -2.65 -8.98 -9.96
N ILE A 32 -3.27 -9.50 -8.90
CA ILE A 32 -3.05 -9.09 -7.52
C ILE A 32 -2.55 -10.32 -6.76
N THR A 33 -1.38 -10.21 -6.14
CA THR A 33 -0.77 -11.26 -5.32
C THR A 33 -0.47 -10.74 -3.92
N TYR A 34 -0.52 -11.63 -2.92
CA TYR A 34 -0.12 -11.33 -1.56
C TYR A 34 1.15 -12.12 -1.25
N ILE A 35 2.28 -11.42 -1.19
CA ILE A 35 3.62 -11.97 -0.96
C ILE A 35 4.35 -11.11 0.07
N ASP A 36 5.47 -11.62 0.57
CA ASP A 36 6.34 -10.86 1.45
C ASP A 36 6.88 -9.60 0.74
N ALA A 37 6.87 -8.47 1.45
CA ALA A 37 7.31 -7.19 0.90
C ALA A 37 8.80 -7.21 0.53
N ASP A 38 9.61 -7.99 1.24
CA ASP A 38 11.06 -8.11 0.99
C ASP A 38 11.34 -8.66 -0.41
N TRP A 39 10.42 -9.47 -0.95
CA TRP A 39 10.55 -10.07 -2.28
C TRP A 39 10.29 -9.07 -3.41
N THR A 40 9.67 -7.92 -3.11
CA THR A 40 9.36 -6.88 -4.11
C THR A 40 10.49 -5.86 -4.29
N GLY A 41 11.57 -5.98 -3.51
CA GLY A 41 12.64 -4.96 -3.47
C GLY A 41 12.20 -3.67 -2.75
N TYR A 42 11.18 -3.75 -1.89
CA TYR A 42 10.58 -2.62 -1.19
C TYR A 42 11.62 -1.81 -0.41
N ASP A 43 12.56 -2.47 0.27
CA ASP A 43 13.62 -1.78 1.02
C ASP A 43 14.57 -0.97 0.16
N LYS A 44 14.88 -1.47 -1.04
CA LYS A 44 15.66 -0.70 -2.02
C LYS A 44 14.88 0.55 -2.45
N MET A 45 13.57 0.44 -2.69
CA MET A 45 12.72 1.59 -3.04
C MET A 45 12.64 2.60 -1.89
N ARG A 46 12.47 2.15 -0.64
CA ARG A 46 12.52 3.02 0.55
C ARG A 46 13.86 3.72 0.69
N GLY A 47 14.97 3.01 0.50
CA GLY A 47 16.32 3.59 0.56
C GLY A 47 16.55 4.66 -0.50
N TRP A 48 16.00 4.48 -1.71
CA TRP A 48 16.04 5.51 -2.76
C TRP A 48 15.14 6.71 -2.45
N ALA A 49 13.92 6.47 -1.97
CA ALA A 49 12.99 7.54 -1.56
C ALA A 49 13.61 8.45 -0.49
N ALA A 50 14.23 7.86 0.55
CA ALA A 50 14.91 8.63 1.60
C ALA A 50 16.03 9.53 1.06
N ARG A 51 16.76 9.07 0.03
CA ARG A 51 17.82 9.87 -0.62
C ARG A 51 17.30 11.00 -1.50
N THR A 52 16.14 10.81 -2.13
CA THR A 52 15.52 11.82 -3.00
C THR A 52 14.71 12.85 -2.21
N ASP A 53 14.07 12.44 -1.11
CA ASP A 53 13.30 13.34 -0.23
C ASP A 53 14.19 14.45 0.36
N THR A 54 15.48 14.19 0.59
CA THR A 54 16.45 15.18 1.08
C THR A 54 17.02 16.12 0.00
N GLN A 55 16.79 15.87 -1.30
CA GLN A 55 17.31 16.75 -2.37
C GLN A 55 16.45 18.00 -2.58
N SER A 56 15.17 17.97 -2.22
CA SER A 56 14.26 19.13 -2.35
C SER A 56 14.53 20.26 -1.35
N ALA A 57 15.42 20.04 -0.36
CA ALA A 57 15.77 21.03 0.66
C ALA A 57 17.06 21.84 0.37
N THR A 58 17.79 21.55 -0.73
CA THR A 58 19.09 22.20 -1.03
C THR A 58 19.04 23.18 -2.22
N GLN A 59 17.86 23.49 -2.77
CA GLN A 59 17.73 24.62 -3.70
C GLN A 59 17.21 25.86 -2.94
N VAL A 60 18.13 26.51 -2.21
CA VAL A 60 18.00 27.91 -1.79
C VAL A 60 18.96 28.74 -2.65
#